data_AF-A0A929E206-F1
#
_entry.id   AF-A0A929E206-F1
#
_cell.length_a   1.000
_cell.length_b   1.000
_cell.length_c   1.000
_cell.angle_alpha   90.00
_cell.angle_beta   90.00
_cell.angle_gamma   90.00
#
_symmetry.space_group_name_H-M   'P 1'
#
loop_
_entity.id
_entity.type
_entity.pdbx_description
1 polymer ?
#
loop_
_entity_poly.entity_id
_entity_poly.type
_entity_poly.pdbx_seq_one_letter_code
_entity_poly.pdbx_strand_id
1 'polypeptide(L)'
;AFYVCTEGEHGSLRFVANDPDRAITVLNARGYQMKIEEALACETPHHPGGLNSILKPLKKEDINVDYIYPCLTRRGTESTAVLILGVASQDRERTLSILKENWIKMLNEELYRL
;
A
#
# COMPACT_ATOMS: atom_id res chain seq x y z
N ALA A 1 2.50 -7.45 -2.75
CA ALA A 1 3.82 -6.87 -2.40
C ALA A 1 4.34 -7.46 -1.10
N PHE A 2 5.66 -7.56 -0.94
CA PHE A 2 6.27 -7.92 0.34
C PHE A 2 7.64 -7.24 0.53
N TYR A 3 8.04 -7.08 1.78
CA TYR A 3 9.33 -6.54 2.22
C TYR A 3 9.86 -7.41 3.37
N VAL A 4 11.15 -7.73 3.31
CA VAL A 4 11.85 -8.50 4.33
C VAL A 4 12.98 -7.66 4.88
N CYS A 5 13.08 -7.61 6.21
CA CYS A 5 14.23 -7.05 6.92
C CYS A 5 14.75 -8.07 7.92
N THR A 6 16.06 -8.06 8.17
CA THR A 6 16.72 -8.92 9.16
C THR A 6 17.56 -8.06 10.08
N GLU A 7 17.36 -8.21 11.38
CA GLU A 7 18.11 -7.53 12.42
C GLU A 7 18.64 -8.56 13.43
N GLY A 8 19.95 -8.84 13.35
CA GLY A 8 20.56 -9.93 14.09
C GLY A 8 19.91 -11.28 13.75
N GLU A 9 19.42 -11.97 14.78
CA GLU A 9 18.74 -13.27 14.66
C GLU A 9 17.24 -13.16 14.32
N HIS A 10 16.68 -11.94 14.25
CA HIS A 10 15.26 -11.73 14.00
C HIS A 10 14.99 -11.27 12.56
N GLY A 11 14.04 -11.91 11.89
CA GLY A 11 13.52 -11.51 10.59
C GLY A 11 12.11 -10.93 10.70
N SER A 12 11.86 -9.79 10.07
CA SER A 12 10.54 -9.18 9.94
C SER A 12 10.06 -9.25 8.49
N LEU A 13 8.87 -9.79 8.28
CA LEU A 13 8.20 -9.86 6.98
C LEU A 13 6.95 -8.97 7.00
N ARG A 14 6.90 -8.00 6.09
CA ARG A 14 5.69 -7.23 5.77
C ARG A 14 5.17 -7.69 4.42
N PHE A 15 3.89 -7.95 4.30
CA PHE A 15 3.27 -8.34 3.03
C PHE A 15 1.80 -7.99 3.01
N VAL A 16 1.23 -7.91 1.81
CA VAL A 16 -0.21 -7.77 1.58
C VAL A 16 -0.75 -9.10 1.10
N ALA A 17 -1.66 -9.69 1.86
CA ALA A 17 -2.30 -10.96 1.55
C ALA A 17 -3.58 -10.74 0.75
N ASN A 18 -3.93 -11.66 -0.17
CA ASN A 18 -5.22 -11.61 -0.89
C ASN A 18 -6.41 -11.84 0.05
N ASP A 19 -6.20 -12.60 1.13
CA ASP A 19 -7.19 -12.84 2.18
C ASP A 19 -6.51 -12.56 3.53
N PRO A 20 -6.56 -11.31 4.02
CA PRO A 20 -5.94 -10.91 5.27
C PRO A 20 -6.46 -11.73 6.46
N ASP A 21 -7.76 -11.97 6.54
CA ASP A 21 -8.40 -12.68 7.66
C ASP A 21 -7.93 -14.13 7.75
N ARG A 22 -7.84 -14.82 6.61
CA ARG A 22 -7.30 -16.17 6.54
C ARG A 22 -5.81 -16.21 6.85
N ALA A 23 -5.04 -15.23 6.36
CA ALA A 23 -3.61 -15.15 6.67
C ALA A 23 -3.38 -14.95 8.18
N ILE A 24 -4.14 -14.06 8.81
CA ILE A 24 -4.13 -13.84 10.27
C ILE A 24 -4.44 -15.13 11.01
N THR A 25 -5.50 -15.84 10.60
CA THR A 25 -5.92 -17.09 11.24
C THR A 25 -4.81 -18.15 11.18
N VAL A 26 -4.20 -18.36 10.02
CA VAL A 26 -3.16 -19.38 9.83
C VAL A 26 -1.87 -19.02 10.57
N LEU A 27 -1.47 -17.75 10.55
CA LEU A 27 -0.25 -17.30 11.22
C LEU A 27 -0.39 -17.35 12.75
N ASN A 28 -1.53 -16.91 13.29
CA ASN A 28 -1.83 -17.02 14.71
C ASN A 28 -1.88 -18.48 15.17
N ALA A 29 -2.49 -19.37 14.39
CA ALA A 29 -2.55 -20.80 14.71
C ALA A 29 -1.16 -21.46 14.77
N ARG A 30 -0.16 -20.88 14.10
CA ARG A 30 1.24 -21.34 14.13
C ARG A 30 2.12 -20.59 15.14
N GLY A 31 1.55 -19.68 15.93
CA GLY A 31 2.26 -18.95 16.97
C GLY A 31 3.18 -17.84 16.47
N TYR A 32 2.99 -17.36 15.23
CA TYR A 32 3.74 -16.20 14.74
C TYR A 32 3.23 -14.92 15.42
N GLN A 33 4.15 -14.07 15.88
CA GLN A 33 3.81 -12.71 16.30
C GLN A 33 3.60 -11.85 15.06
N MET A 34 2.44 -11.21 14.96
CA MET A 34 2.08 -10.38 13.81
C MET A 34 1.46 -9.06 14.23
N LYS A 35 1.67 -8.03 13.39
CA LYS A 35 1.03 -6.72 13.51
C LYS A 35 0.22 -6.46 12.25
N ILE A 36 -1.02 -6.03 12.43
CA ILE A 36 -1.91 -5.64 11.35
C ILE A 36 -1.85 -4.12 11.25
N GLU A 37 -1.58 -3.61 10.05
CA GLU A 37 -1.55 -2.18 9.76
C GLU A 37 -2.42 -1.91 8.52
N GLU A 38 -3.19 -0.83 8.55
CA GLU A 38 -3.92 -0.39 7.37
C GLU A 38 -2.95 0.24 6.36
N ALA A 39 -3.16 -0.06 5.08
CA ALA A 39 -2.43 0.56 3.99
C ALA A 39 -3.41 1.17 2.99
N LEU A 40 -2.98 2.23 2.32
CA LEU A 40 -3.74 2.87 1.25
C LEU A 40 -3.26 2.32 -0.09
N ALA A 41 -4.18 2.05 -1.02
CA ALA A 41 -3.81 1.65 -2.37
C ALA A 41 -4.40 2.61 -3.39
N CYS A 42 -3.58 3.07 -4.33
CA CYS A 42 -3.99 3.98 -5.39
C CYS A 42 -3.44 3.58 -6.75
N GLU A 43 -4.21 3.80 -7.80
CA GLU A 43 -3.73 3.69 -9.18
C GLU A 43 -2.83 4.89 -9.51
N THR A 44 -1.73 4.61 -10.21
CA THR A 44 -0.80 5.62 -10.73
C THR A 44 -0.59 5.38 -12.23
N PRO A 45 -0.36 6.44 -13.02
CA PRO A 45 0.05 6.29 -14.41
C PRO A 45 1.33 5.45 -14.53
N HIS A 46 1.34 4.50 -15.47
CA HIS A 46 2.49 3.64 -15.75
C HIS A 46 3.44 4.29 -16.77
N HIS A 47 4.01 5.44 -16.40
CA HIS A 47 5.04 6.15 -17.17
C HIS A 47 6.02 6.88 -16.24
N PRO A 48 7.19 7.33 -16.74
CA PRO A 48 8.12 8.13 -15.94
C PRO A 48 7.43 9.33 -15.29
N GLY A 49 7.65 9.52 -13.99
CA GLY A 49 7.01 10.56 -13.20
C GLY A 49 5.60 10.24 -12.67
N GLY A 50 5.04 9.06 -12.97
CA GLY A 50 3.74 8.62 -12.42
C GLY A 50 3.70 8.71 -10.88
N LEU A 51 4.75 8.23 -10.21
CA LEU A 51 4.88 8.35 -8.74
C LEU A 51 4.80 9.80 -8.23
N ASN A 52 5.32 10.77 -9.00
CA ASN A 52 5.26 12.19 -8.61
C ASN A 52 3.83 12.73 -8.60
N SER A 53 2.90 12.13 -9.35
CA SER A 53 1.49 12.52 -9.30
C SER A 53 0.87 12.26 -7.93
N ILE A 54 1.37 11.24 -7.22
CA ILE A 54 0.92 10.89 -5.87
C ILE A 54 1.71 11.66 -4.81
N LEU A 55 3.05 11.74 -4.96
CA LEU A 55 3.90 12.32 -3.91
C LEU A 55 3.87 13.85 -3.86
N LYS A 56 3.66 14.56 -4.97
CA LYS A 56 3.64 16.03 -4.97
C LYS A 56 2.47 16.61 -4.15
N PRO A 57 1.22 16.13 -4.30
CA PRO A 57 0.12 16.58 -3.45
C PRO A 57 0.37 16.32 -1.96
N LEU A 58 0.89 15.14 -1.61
CA LEU A 58 1.18 14.80 -0.21
C LEU A 58 2.28 15.67 0.38
N LYS A 59 3.34 15.92 -0.39
CA LYS A 59 4.43 16.82 0.03
C LYS A 59 3.95 18.26 0.27
N LYS A 60 3.05 18.77 -0.57
CA LYS A 60 2.50 20.14 -0.42
C LYS A 60 1.78 20.32 0.92
N GLU A 61 1.18 19.24 1.41
CA GLU A 61 0.40 19.20 2.64
C GLU A 61 1.23 18.71 3.85
N ASP A 62 2.54 18.53 3.68
CA ASP A 62 3.48 18.04 4.70
C ASP A 62 3.12 16.65 5.26
N ILE A 63 2.57 15.77 4.40
CA ILE A 63 2.25 14.39 4.76
C ILE A 63 3.45 13.49 4.48
N ASN A 64 3.91 12.80 5.51
CA ASN A 64 4.96 11.80 5.37
C ASN A 64 4.40 10.46 4.84
N VAL A 65 5.16 9.83 3.93
CA VAL A 65 4.88 8.48 3.45
C VAL A 65 5.92 7.54 4.05
N ASP A 66 5.50 6.64 4.94
CA ASP A 66 6.38 5.78 5.72
C ASP A 66 6.98 4.66 4.86
N TYR A 67 6.18 4.12 3.93
CA TYR A 67 6.60 3.12 2.98
C TYR A 67 5.76 3.14 1.71
N ILE A 68 6.34 2.68 0.61
CA ILE A 68 5.68 2.53 -0.69
C ILE A 68 6.04 1.16 -1.25
N TYR A 69 5.03 0.42 -1.68
CA TYR A 69 5.18 -0.80 -2.45
C TYR A 69 4.51 -0.66 -3.81
N PRO A 70 5.28 -0.63 -4.90
CA PRO A 70 4.73 -0.66 -6.25
C PRO A 70 4.28 -2.09 -6.60
N CYS A 71 3.07 -2.18 -7.13
CA CYS A 71 2.49 -3.39 -7.69
C CYS A 71 2.07 -3.10 -9.13
N LEU A 72 2.54 -3.92 -10.06
CA LEU A 72 2.03 -3.90 -11.43
C LEU A 72 0.87 -4.88 -11.51
N THR A 73 -0.26 -4.40 -12.00
CA THR A 73 -1.46 -5.21 -12.20
C THR A 73 -1.87 -5.10 -13.65
N ARG A 74 -2.51 -6.15 -14.18
CA ARG A 74 -2.93 -6.17 -15.57
C ARG A 74 -4.43 -6.29 -15.64
N ARG A 75 -5.10 -5.18 -15.95
CA ARG A 75 -6.54 -5.16 -16.27
C ARG A 75 -6.67 -5.23 -17.79
N GLY A 76 -6.88 -6.44 -18.32
CA GLY A 76 -6.99 -6.65 -19.77
C GLY A 76 -5.65 -6.47 -20.50
N THR A 77 -5.62 -5.62 -21.53
CA THR A 77 -4.42 -5.31 -22.33
C THR A 77 -3.58 -4.16 -21.77
N GLU A 78 -4.11 -3.39 -20.82
CA GLU A 78 -3.41 -2.26 -20.22
C GLU A 78 -2.72 -2.66 -18.90
N SER A 79 -1.46 -2.23 -18.75
CA SER A 79 -0.72 -2.39 -17.50
C SER A 79 -1.04 -1.20 -16.60
N THR A 80 -1.73 -1.46 -15.49
CA THR A 80 -2.03 -0.46 -14.47
C THR A 80 -1.00 -0.58 -13.37
N ALA A 81 -0.38 0.54 -12.99
CA ALA A 81 0.48 0.58 -11.82
C ALA A 81 -0.37 0.93 -10.60
N VAL A 82 -0.22 0.15 -9.54
CA VAL A 82 -0.85 0.38 -8.24
C VAL A 82 0.25 0.63 -7.22
N LEU A 83 0.08 1.63 -6.39
CA LEU A 83 0.96 1.91 -5.27
C LEU A 83 0.22 1.60 -3.98
N ILE A 84 0.85 0.78 -3.14
CA ILE A 84 0.41 0.55 -1.78
C ILE A 84 1.31 1.41 -0.89
N LEU A 85 0.72 2.35 -0.16
CA LEU A 85 1.42 3.32 0.68
C LEU A 85 0.97 3.22 2.14
N GLY A 86 1.95 3.37 3.03
CA GLY A 86 1.73 3.56 4.46
C GLY A 86 1.89 5.03 4.81
N VAL A 87 0.95 5.56 5.58
CA VAL A 87 1.02 6.90 6.18
C VAL A 87 0.65 6.78 7.65
N ALA A 88 1.08 7.75 8.45
CA ALA A 88 0.74 7.79 9.85
C ALA A 88 -0.79 7.86 10.05
N SER A 89 -1.29 7.22 11.11
CA SER A 89 -2.74 7.07 11.32
C SER A 89 -3.49 8.40 11.39
N GLN A 90 -2.86 9.45 11.94
CA GLN A 90 -3.43 10.79 12.02
C GLN A 90 -3.56 11.48 10.65
N ASP A 91 -2.73 11.12 9.67
CA ASP A 91 -2.70 11.75 8.35
C ASP A 91 -3.54 11.00 7.31
N ARG A 92 -4.12 9.85 7.69
CA ARG A 92 -4.83 8.95 6.77
C ARG A 92 -6.03 9.60 6.11
N GLU A 93 -6.90 10.23 6.89
CA GLU A 93 -8.11 10.88 6.35
C GLU A 93 -7.76 12.07 5.45
N ARG A 94 -6.76 12.86 5.86
CA ARG A 94 -6.25 13.99 5.07
C ARG A 94 -5.65 13.50 3.75
N THR A 95 -4.86 12.43 3.79
CA THR A 95 -4.28 11.77 2.62
C THR A 95 -5.38 11.34 1.64
N LEU A 96 -6.42 10.67 2.13
CA LEU A 96 -7.56 10.24 1.30
C LEU A 96 -8.26 11.42 0.61
N SER A 97 -8.50 12.51 1.34
CA SER A 97 -9.10 13.72 0.78
C SER A 97 -8.24 14.34 -0.32
N ILE A 98 -6.93 14.49 -0.08
CA ILE A 98 -5.98 15.05 -1.05
C ILE A 98 -5.92 14.20 -2.32
N LEU A 99 -5.81 12.87 -2.19
CA LEU A 99 -5.75 11.98 -3.34
C LEU A 99 -7.04 12.06 -4.16
N LYS A 100 -8.20 12.13 -3.50
CA LYS A 100 -9.50 12.27 -4.16
C LYS A 100 -9.64 13.62 -4.90
N GLU A 101 -9.19 14.71 -4.29
CA GLU A 101 -9.18 16.05 -4.91
C GLU A 101 -8.28 16.12 -6.15
N ASN A 102 -7.20 15.32 -6.17
CA ASN A 102 -6.28 15.21 -7.29
C ASN A 102 -6.69 14.14 -8.32
N TRP A 103 -7.95 13.65 -8.25
CA TRP A 103 -8.51 12.66 -9.19
C TRP A 103 -7.74 11.33 -9.21
N ILE A 104 -7.05 11.00 -8.12
CA ILE A 104 -6.32 9.74 -7.99
C ILE A 104 -7.32 8.67 -7.55
N LYS A 105 -7.38 7.59 -8.32
CA LYS A 105 -8.30 6.48 -8.04
C LYS A 105 -7.75 5.60 -6.92
N MET A 106 -8.50 5.53 -5.82
CA MET A 106 -8.22 4.65 -4.70
C MET A 106 -8.77 3.24 -4.96
N LEU A 107 -8.04 2.24 -4.49
CA LEU A 107 -8.43 0.83 -4.52
C LEU A 107 -8.68 0.36 -3.09
N ASN A 108 -9.86 -0.22 -2.87
CA ASN A 108 -10.24 -0.83 -1.60
C ASN A 108 -10.21 -2.36 -1.75
N GLU A 109 -11.34 -3.04 -1.56
CA GLU A 109 -11.44 -4.51 -1.73
C GLU A 109 -11.05 -5.01 -3.13
N GLU A 110 -11.17 -4.16 -4.16
CA GLU A 110 -10.72 -4.49 -5.51
C GLU A 110 -9.25 -4.90 -5.54
N LEU A 111 -8.41 -4.32 -4.68
CA LEU A 111 -6.99 -4.64 -4.58
C LEU A 111 -6.74 -6.13 -4.38
N TYR A 112 -7.56 -6.78 -3.55
CA TYR A 112 -7.41 -8.20 -3.20
C TYR A 112 -7.87 -9.16 -4.30
N ARG A 113 -8.50 -8.63 -5.36
CA ARG A 113 -9.02 -9.39 -6.50
C ARG A 113 -8.25 -9.13 -7.80
N LEU A 114 -7.20 -8.30 -7.75
CA LEU A 114 -6.34 -7.99 -8.90
C LEU A 114 -5.36 -9.12 -9.24
#